data_AF-A0A419GAP6-F1
#
_entry.id   AF-A0A419GAP6-F1
#
_cell.length_a   1.000
_cell.length_b   1.000
_cell.length_c   1.000
_cell.angle_alpha   90.00
_cell.angle_beta   90.00
_cell.angle_gamma   90.00
#
_symmetry.space_group_name_H-M   'P 1'
#
loop_
_entity.id
_entity.type
_entity.pdbx_description
1 polymer ?
#
loop_
_entity_poly.entity_id
_entity_poly.type
_entity_poly.pdbx_seq_one_letter_code
_entity_poly.pdbx_strand_id
1 'polypeptide(L)' 'MSMALVNPGVKITYADYCHLPEDKRYELIGGELFLVPSPSV' A
#
# COMPACT_ATOMS: atom_id res chain seq x y z
N MET A 1 1.94 9.27 18.82
CA MET A 1 2.36 8.52 17.61
C MET A 1 1.58 7.22 17.58
N SER A 2 0.39 7.23 16.99
CA SER A 2 -0.52 6.08 16.95
C SER A 2 -0.26 5.25 15.71
N MET A 3 0.25 4.04 15.90
CA MET A 3 0.42 3.03 14.86
C MET A 3 -0.99 2.50 14.52
N ALA A 4 -1.54 2.89 13.38
CA ALA A 4 -2.89 2.52 12.99
C ALA A 4 -2.99 0.99 12.83
N LEU A 5 -3.96 0.42 13.53
CA LEU A 5 -4.30 -1.00 13.55
C LEU A 5 -4.73 -1.40 12.14
N VAL A 6 -3.96 -2.25 11.47
CA VAL A 6 -4.40 -2.94 10.26
C VAL A 6 -5.55 -3.87 10.66
N ASN A 7 -6.78 -3.41 10.46
CA ASN A 7 -7.96 -4.23 10.65
C ASN A 7 -7.98 -5.27 9.51
N PRO A 8 -7.88 -6.58 9.78
CA PRO A 8 -7.71 -7.61 8.75
C PRO A 8 -8.90 -7.75 7.77
N GLY A 9 -10.01 -7.03 8.00
CA GLY A 9 -11.14 -6.93 7.06
C GLY A 9 -11.14 -5.68 6.17
N VAL A 10 -10.24 -4.72 6.39
CA VAL A 10 -10.18 -3.47 5.62
C VAL A 10 -9.30 -3.68 4.40
N LYS A 11 -9.94 -3.76 3.24
CA LYS A 11 -9.26 -3.77 1.94
C LYS A 11 -8.92 -2.34 1.54
N ILE A 12 -7.70 -2.13 1.05
CA ILE A 12 -7.30 -0.85 0.48
C ILE A 12 -8.06 -0.64 -0.83
N THR A 13 -8.72 0.51 -0.96
CA THR A 13 -9.40 0.88 -2.20
C THR A 13 -8.44 1.59 -3.14
N TYR A 14 -8.85 1.72 -4.41
CA TYR A 14 -8.08 2.50 -5.37
C TYR A 14 -7.94 3.98 -4.95
N ALA A 15 -8.97 4.56 -4.33
CA ALA A 15 -8.91 5.94 -3.83
C ALA A 15 -7.86 6.10 -2.73
N ASP A 16 -7.78 5.13 -1.82
CA ASP A 16 -6.74 5.10 -0.78
C ASP A 16 -5.35 4.96 -1.40
N TYR A 17 -5.20 4.11 -2.42
CA TYR A 17 -3.96 3.92 -3.15
C TYR A 17 -3.47 5.23 -3.81
N CYS A 18 -4.36 6.03 -4.37
CA CYS A 18 -4.01 7.33 -4.97
C CYS A 18 -3.46 8.35 -3.96
N HIS A 19 -3.68 8.15 -2.66
CA HIS A 19 -3.17 9.03 -1.61
C HIS A 19 -1.83 8.55 -1.02
N LEU A 20 -1.29 7.42 -1.50
CA LEU A 20 -0.02 6.89 -1.04
C LEU A 20 1.16 7.78 -1.50
N PRO A 21 2.25 7.83 -0.71
CA PRO A 21 3.44 8.58 -1.08
C PRO A 21 4.14 7.96 -2.30
N GLU A 22 4.50 8.80 -3.28
CA GLU A 22 5.13 8.38 -4.54
C GLU A 22 6.62 7.98 -4.40
N ASP A 23 7.25 8.30 -3.26
CA ASP A 23 8.65 7.94 -2.95
C ASP A 23 8.88 6.42 -2.98
N LYS A 24 7.82 5.65 -2.74
CA LYS A 24 7.84 4.19 -2.76
C LYS A 24 6.85 3.66 -3.78
N ARG A 25 7.28 2.64 -4.52
CA ARG A 25 6.41 1.94 -5.47
C ARG A 25 5.61 0.89 -4.74
N TYR A 26 4.33 1.17 -4.55
CA TYR A 26 3.35 0.21 -4.07
C TYR A 26 2.52 -0.30 -5.25
N GLU A 27 2.05 -1.54 -5.17
CA GLU A 27 1.07 -2.11 -6.09
C GLU A 27 -0.15 -2.57 -5.30
N LEU A 28 -1.35 -2.19 -5.76
CA LEU A 28 -2.61 -2.65 -5.17
C LEU A 28 -3.14 -3.87 -5.93
N ILE A 29 -3.18 -5.03 -5.27
CA ILE A 29 -3.66 -6.29 -5.86
C ILE A 29 -4.68 -6.92 -4.90
N GLY A 30 -5.92 -7.12 -5.36
CA GLY A 30 -6.96 -7.78 -4.56
C GLY A 30 -7.42 -7.04 -3.29
N GLY A 31 -7.01 -5.79 -3.10
CA GLY A 31 -7.22 -5.01 -1.87
C GLY A 31 -6.02 -5.00 -0.92
N GLU A 32 -4.89 -5.58 -1.33
CA GLU A 32 -3.63 -5.65 -0.58
C GLU A 32 -2.53 -4.82 -1.27
N LEU A 33 -1.65 -4.20 -0.48
CA LEU A 33 -0.53 -3.40 -0.98
C LEU A 33 0.78 -4.20 -0.94
N PHE A 34 1.46 -4.24 -2.09
CA PHE A 34 2.76 -4.88 -2.26
C PHE A 34 3.82 -3.80 -2.49
N LEU A 35 4.89 -3.80 -1.69
CA LEU A 35 6.02 -2.90 -1.91
C LEU A 35 6.94 -3.52 -2.97
N VAL A 36 7.14 -2.82 -4.08
CA VAL A 36 8.03 -3.25 -5.16
C VAL A 36 9.33 -2.45 -5.07
N PRO A 37 10.44 -3.07 -4.63
CA PRO A 37 11.73 -2.42 -4.66
C PRO A 37 12.19 -2.19 -6.10
N SER A 38 13.10 -1.24 -6.29
CA SER A 38 13.79 -1.10 -7.56
C SER A 38 14.44 -2.43 -7.95
N PRO A 39 14.35 -2.83 -9.23
CA PRO A 39 14.98 -4.06 -9.69
C PRO A 39 16.48 -4.02 -9.37
N SER A 40 16.98 -5.06 -8.70
CA SER A 40 18.41 -5.30 -8.59
C SER A 40 18.87 -5.84 -9.94
N VAL A 41 19.55 -4.98 -10.70
CA VAL A 41 20.18 -5.37 -11.98
C VAL A 41 21.19 -6.50 -11.77
#